data_AF-A0A843GXM8-F1
#
_entry.id   AF-A0A843GXM8-F1
#
_cell.length_a   1.000
_cell.length_b   1.000
_cell.length_c   1.000
_cell.angle_alpha   90.00
_cell.angle_beta   90.00
_cell.angle_gamma   90.00
#
_symmetry.space_group_name_H-M   'P 1'
#
loop_
_entity.id
_entity.type
_entity.pdbx_description
1 polymer ?
#
loop_
_entity_poly.entity_id
_entity_poly.type
_entity_poly.pdbx_seq_one_letter_code
_entity_poly.pdbx_strand_id
1 'polypeptide(L)'
;MGGIAKALTRFANTAIGLLRKYKATLVAINQVRDNMTGYGDALTTPGGRSWKHACSMRLMFKRGEFFDEDGNTLTKSAQSPAGHVIEVYVLKTKVCKWDRKLGYLHLNYTKGVDVIQDTIDVATHLGFIDNSVQGSFKLIDPDTGELICDENGEPIKIRGKRNVGIYFKDHMDIWR
;
A
#
# COMPACT_ATOMS: atom_id res chain seq x y z
N MET A 1 1.72 -33.43 -17.72
CA MET A 1 1.98 -32.08 -18.28
C MET A 1 2.22 -31.09 -17.15
N GLY A 2 3.44 -30.56 -17.00
CA GLY A 2 3.79 -29.68 -15.88
C GLY A 2 5.08 -28.90 -16.13
N GLY A 3 5.27 -28.39 -17.35
CA GLY A 3 6.55 -27.81 -17.79
C GLY A 3 7.07 -26.72 -16.86
N ILE A 4 6.36 -25.59 -16.78
CA ILE A 4 6.78 -24.45 -15.95
C ILE A 4 6.74 -24.79 -14.46
N ALA A 5 5.74 -25.55 -14.00
CA ALA A 5 5.59 -25.90 -12.58
C ALA A 5 6.77 -26.73 -12.06
N LYS A 6 7.28 -27.69 -12.86
CA LYS A 6 8.41 -28.53 -12.46
C LYS A 6 9.71 -27.74 -12.41
N ALA A 7 9.96 -26.90 -13.43
CA ALA A 7 11.14 -26.03 -13.46
C ALA A 7 11.16 -25.05 -12.29
N LEU A 8 10.03 -24.39 -12.02
CA LEU A 8 9.90 -23.44 -10.94
C LEU A 8 10.04 -24.09 -9.56
N THR A 9 9.55 -25.32 -9.39
CA THR A 9 9.76 -26.09 -8.15
C THR A 9 11.24 -26.37 -7.91
N ARG A 10 11.98 -26.79 -8.95
CA ARG A 10 13.43 -27.03 -8.84
C ARG A 10 14.20 -25.75 -8.53
N PHE A 11 13.82 -24.65 -9.18
CA PHE A 11 14.37 -23.33 -8.90
C PHE A 11 14.13 -22.93 -7.45
N ALA A 12 12.89 -23.01 -6.95
CA ALA A 12 12.56 -22.64 -5.58
C ALA A 12 13.38 -23.42 -4.54
N ASN A 13 13.49 -24.74 -4.70
CA ASN A 13 14.26 -25.59 -3.78
C ASN A 13 15.75 -25.20 -3.72
N THR A 14 16.33 -24.78 -4.84
CA THR A 14 17.74 -24.35 -4.91
C THR A 14 17.91 -22.92 -4.38
N ALA A 15 17.03 -22.02 -4.83
CA ALA A 15 17.09 -20.60 -4.50
C ALA A 15 16.88 -20.35 -3.00
N ILE A 16 15.95 -21.06 -2.34
CA ILE A 16 15.67 -20.87 -0.90
C ILE A 16 16.96 -21.03 -0.05
N GLY A 17 17.78 -22.04 -0.36
CA GLY A 17 19.04 -22.25 0.36
C GLY A 17 20.04 -21.11 0.17
N LEU A 18 20.18 -20.62 -1.07
CA LEU A 18 21.08 -19.51 -1.39
C LEU A 18 20.60 -18.20 -0.78
N LEU A 19 19.30 -17.89 -0.88
CA LEU A 19 18.71 -16.68 -0.33
C LEU A 19 18.91 -16.60 1.19
N ARG A 20 18.77 -17.73 1.89
CA ARG A 20 19.04 -17.80 3.34
C ARG A 20 20.52 -17.61 3.66
N LYS A 21 21.42 -18.20 2.87
CA LYS A 21 22.88 -18.07 3.07
C LYS A 21 23.37 -16.64 2.86
N TYR A 22 22.90 -15.98 1.80
CA TYR A 22 23.35 -14.64 1.41
C TYR A 22 22.47 -13.51 1.95
N LYS A 23 21.48 -13.81 2.79
CA LYS A 23 20.51 -12.84 3.33
C LYS A 23 19.85 -12.00 2.23
N ALA A 24 19.54 -12.64 1.10
CA ALA A 24 18.95 -11.97 -0.06
C ALA A 24 17.43 -12.21 -0.10
N THR A 25 16.69 -11.20 -0.55
CA THR A 25 15.23 -11.28 -0.75
C THR A 25 14.92 -11.47 -2.22
N LEU A 26 14.18 -12.53 -2.55
CA LEU A 26 13.67 -12.74 -3.90
C LEU A 26 12.26 -12.17 -4.01
N VAL A 27 12.10 -11.15 -4.86
CA VAL A 27 10.80 -10.64 -5.27
C VAL A 27 10.43 -11.28 -6.61
N ALA A 28 9.26 -11.89 -6.66
CA ALA A 28 8.76 -12.54 -7.87
C ALA A 28 7.38 -11.99 -8.22
N ILE A 29 7.27 -11.43 -9.42
CA ILE A 29 6.03 -10.89 -9.95
C ILE A 29 5.32 -12.00 -10.72
N ASN A 30 4.05 -12.22 -10.42
CA ASN A 30 3.25 -13.24 -11.08
C ASN A 30 1.92 -12.65 -11.56
N GLN A 31 1.50 -13.05 -12.75
CA GLN A 31 0.24 -12.58 -13.33
C GLN A 31 -0.92 -13.46 -12.86
N VAL A 32 -2.08 -12.85 -12.67
CA VAL A 32 -3.33 -13.57 -12.42
C VAL A 32 -3.84 -14.23 -13.71
N ARG A 33 -4.53 -15.36 -13.56
CA ARG A 33 -5.25 -16.07 -14.62
C ARG A 33 -6.63 -16.46 -14.10
N ASP A 34 -7.62 -16.43 -14.98
CA ASP A 34 -8.95 -16.91 -14.63
C ASP A 34 -8.95 -18.42 -14.47
N ASN A 35 -9.65 -18.88 -13.44
CA ASN A 35 -9.82 -20.29 -13.17
C ASN A 35 -11.00 -20.83 -13.97
N MET A 36 -10.73 -21.45 -15.13
CA MET A 36 -11.74 -22.03 -16.01
C MET A 36 -12.50 -23.23 -15.40
N THR A 37 -12.09 -23.74 -14.23
CA THR A 37 -12.73 -24.91 -13.61
C THR A 37 -13.99 -24.59 -12.80
N GLY A 38 -14.34 -23.31 -12.62
CA GLY A 38 -15.58 -22.87 -11.94
C GLY A 38 -15.70 -23.18 -10.45
N TYR A 39 -14.76 -23.94 -9.86
CA TYR A 39 -14.73 -24.33 -8.46
C TYR A 39 -13.46 -23.80 -7.76
N GLY A 40 -13.63 -23.18 -6.59
CA GLY A 40 -12.57 -22.55 -5.81
C GLY A 40 -12.38 -21.06 -6.11
N ASP A 41 -11.21 -20.50 -5.76
CA ASP A 41 -10.88 -19.11 -6.09
C ASP A 41 -10.97 -18.89 -7.61
N ALA A 42 -11.72 -17.86 -8.00
CA ALA A 42 -11.88 -17.46 -9.40
C ALA A 42 -10.55 -17.06 -10.06
N LEU A 43 -9.57 -16.67 -9.25
CA LEU A 43 -8.25 -16.21 -9.69
C LEU A 43 -7.18 -17.23 -9.28
N THR A 44 -6.44 -17.71 -10.27
CA THR A 44 -5.28 -18.58 -10.07
C THR A 44 -4.00 -17.91 -10.56
N THR A 45 -2.87 -18.50 -10.19
CA THR A 45 -1.52 -18.04 -10.57
C THR A 45 -0.74 -19.20 -11.17
N PRO A 46 0.01 -18.99 -12.25
CA PRO A 46 0.85 -20.02 -12.84
C PRO A 46 2.02 -20.37 -11.92
N GLY A 47 2.64 -21.53 -12.13
CA GLY A 47 3.78 -22.01 -11.33
C GLY A 47 3.45 -23.15 -10.35
N GLY A 48 2.20 -23.59 -10.31
CA GLY A 48 1.77 -24.74 -9.52
C GLY A 48 1.71 -24.48 -8.00
N ARG A 49 1.39 -25.52 -7.22
CA ARG A 49 1.20 -25.41 -5.76
C ARG A 49 2.52 -25.23 -5.02
N SER A 50 3.59 -25.90 -5.45
CA SER A 50 4.89 -25.86 -4.77
C SER A 50 5.42 -24.44 -4.62
N TRP A 51 5.32 -23.63 -5.68
CA TRP A 51 5.67 -22.21 -5.64
C TRP A 51 4.91 -21.43 -4.57
N LYS A 52 3.60 -21.64 -4.45
CA LYS A 52 2.77 -21.01 -3.41
C LYS A 52 3.21 -21.40 -2.00
N HIS A 53 3.73 -22.62 -1.80
CA HIS A 53 4.24 -23.09 -0.51
C HIS A 53 5.64 -22.54 -0.19
N ALA A 54 6.49 -22.42 -1.21
CA ALA A 54 7.84 -21.86 -1.13
C ALA A 54 7.84 -20.38 -0.67
N CYS A 55 6.94 -19.54 -1.19
CA CYS A 55 6.88 -18.13 -0.81
C CYS A 55 6.62 -17.93 0.69
N SER A 56 7.39 -17.06 1.34
CA SER A 56 7.16 -16.63 2.73
C SER A 56 6.01 -15.65 2.86
N MET A 57 5.87 -14.74 1.89
CA MET A 57 4.77 -13.79 1.80
C MET A 57 4.18 -13.82 0.39
N ARG A 58 2.86 -13.65 0.28
CA ARG A 58 2.16 -13.52 -1.00
C ARG A 58 1.20 -12.34 -0.90
N LEU A 59 1.42 -11.36 -1.75
CA LEU A 59 0.60 -10.16 -1.86
C LEU A 59 -0.15 -10.21 -3.19
N MET A 60 -1.41 -9.80 -3.17
CA MET A 60 -2.23 -9.61 -4.35
C MET A 60 -2.59 -8.14 -4.44
N PHE A 61 -2.19 -7.53 -5.56
CA PHE A 61 -2.48 -6.14 -5.85
C PHE A 61 -3.74 -6.07 -6.70
N LYS A 62 -4.71 -5.27 -6.27
CA LYS A 62 -5.90 -4.92 -7.04
C LYS A 62 -5.96 -3.41 -7.22
N ARG A 63 -6.51 -2.99 -8.35
CA ARG A 63 -6.81 -1.59 -8.59
C ARG A 63 -8.10 -1.23 -7.86
N GLY A 64 -8.01 -0.26 -6.95
CA GLY A 64 -9.13 0.33 -6.22
C GLY A 64 -9.67 1.58 -6.92
N GLU A 65 -10.00 2.58 -6.11
CA GLU A 65 -10.62 3.82 -6.56
C GLU A 65 -9.63 4.77 -7.27
N PHE A 66 -10.15 5.59 -8.18
CA PHE A 66 -9.36 6.63 -8.84
C PHE A 66 -9.35 7.90 -7.98
N PHE A 67 -8.29 8.69 -8.09
CA PHE A 67 -8.21 10.00 -7.47
C PHE A 67 -7.73 11.07 -8.45
N ASP A 68 -8.16 12.31 -8.20
CA ASP A 68 -7.73 13.50 -8.96
C ASP A 68 -6.47 14.14 -8.37
N GLU A 69 -5.87 15.12 -9.04
CA GLU A 69 -4.69 15.85 -8.53
C GLU A 69 -4.94 16.52 -7.18
N ASP A 70 -6.20 16.87 -6.89
CA ASP A 70 -6.63 17.43 -5.61
C ASP A 70 -6.84 16.38 -4.50
N GLY A 71 -6.67 15.10 -4.80
CA GLY A 71 -6.82 14.00 -3.85
C GLY A 71 -8.28 13.62 -3.56
N ASN A 72 -9.23 14.11 -4.36
CA ASN A 72 -10.63 13.71 -4.29
C ASN A 72 -10.86 12.38 -5.00
N THR A 73 -11.65 11.49 -4.40
CA THR A 73 -12.05 10.23 -5.01
C THR A 73 -12.92 10.49 -6.23
N LEU A 74 -12.51 9.93 -7.37
CA LEU A 74 -13.23 10.02 -8.62
C LEU A 74 -14.09 8.77 -8.85
N THR A 75 -15.23 8.97 -9.51
CA THR A 75 -16.06 7.86 -9.98
C THR A 75 -15.33 7.05 -11.07
N LYS A 76 -15.71 5.78 -11.23
CA LYS A 76 -15.06 4.83 -12.17
C LYS A 76 -15.03 5.29 -13.63
N SER A 77 -15.84 6.29 -14.00
CA SER A 77 -15.97 6.83 -15.35
C SER A 77 -15.18 8.13 -15.60
N ALA A 78 -14.34 8.57 -14.66
CA ALA A 78 -13.56 9.78 -14.83
C ALA A 78 -12.62 9.68 -16.04
N GLN A 79 -12.62 10.71 -16.89
CA GLN A 79 -11.85 10.70 -18.13
C GLN A 79 -10.35 10.90 -17.92
N SER A 80 -9.98 11.67 -16.89
CA SER A 80 -8.58 12.03 -16.59
C SER A 80 -8.25 11.85 -15.10
N PRO A 81 -8.10 10.62 -14.61
CA PRO A 81 -7.65 10.39 -13.24
C PRO A 81 -6.14 10.66 -13.10
N ALA A 82 -5.73 11.35 -12.05
CA ALA A 82 -4.31 11.60 -11.72
C ALA A 82 -3.61 10.34 -11.20
N GLY A 83 -4.37 9.41 -10.62
CA GLY A 83 -3.86 8.16 -10.08
C GLY A 83 -4.97 7.21 -9.63
N HIS A 84 -4.57 6.15 -8.95
CA HIS A 84 -5.49 5.23 -8.27
C HIS A 84 -4.91 4.68 -6.98
N VAL A 85 -5.80 4.29 -6.07
CA VAL A 85 -5.47 3.55 -4.86
C VAL A 85 -5.27 2.09 -5.21
N ILE A 86 -4.16 1.50 -4.80
CA ILE A 86 -3.85 0.08 -4.93
C ILE A 86 -4.25 -0.61 -3.63
N GLU A 87 -5.11 -1.59 -3.74
CA GLU A 87 -5.46 -2.48 -2.64
C GLU A 87 -4.51 -3.67 -2.60
N VAL A 88 -3.85 -3.85 -1.46
CA VAL A 88 -2.86 -4.91 -1.23
C VAL A 88 -3.46 -5.96 -0.30
N TYR A 89 -3.81 -7.11 -0.86
CA TYR A 89 -4.32 -8.25 -0.10
C TYR A 89 -3.19 -9.20 0.30
N VAL A 90 -3.07 -9.50 1.58
CA VAL A 90 -2.13 -10.50 2.10
C VAL A 90 -2.77 -11.89 1.95
N LEU A 91 -2.36 -12.63 0.92
CA LEU A 91 -2.83 -14.00 0.67
C LEU A 91 -2.07 -15.05 1.49
N LYS A 92 -0.86 -14.72 1.93
CA LYS A 92 -0.02 -15.57 2.77
C LYS A 92 1.03 -14.73 3.47
N THR A 93 1.31 -15.03 4.73
CA THR A 93 2.47 -14.52 5.47
C THR A 93 2.98 -15.60 6.40
N LYS A 94 4.30 -15.64 6.59
CA LYS A 94 5.02 -16.45 7.60
C LYS A 94 5.82 -15.57 8.57
N VAL A 95 5.77 -14.24 8.39
CA VAL A 95 6.67 -13.28 9.04
C VAL A 95 5.94 -12.33 9.99
N CYS A 96 4.66 -12.08 9.75
CA CYS A 96 3.82 -11.20 10.56
C CYS A 96 2.55 -11.91 11.01
N LYS A 97 1.89 -11.34 12.03
CA LYS A 97 0.59 -11.81 12.52
C LYS A 97 -0.47 -11.65 11.42
N TRP A 98 -1.49 -12.50 11.48
CA TRP A 98 -2.59 -12.54 10.51
C TRP A 98 -3.74 -11.59 10.89
N ASP A 99 -3.42 -10.46 11.50
CA ASP A 99 -4.38 -9.46 11.99
C ASP A 99 -4.77 -8.43 10.93
N ARG A 100 -3.85 -8.08 10.02
CA ARG A 100 -4.10 -7.14 8.92
C ARG A 100 -3.95 -7.81 7.55
N LYS A 101 -5.07 -7.96 6.84
CA LYS A 101 -5.11 -8.61 5.51
C LYS A 101 -5.16 -7.64 4.34
N LEU A 102 -5.52 -6.39 4.58
CA LEU A 102 -5.70 -5.37 3.56
C LEU A 102 -4.82 -4.17 3.88
N GLY A 103 -4.09 -3.71 2.87
CA GLY A 103 -3.36 -2.45 2.88
C GLY A 103 -3.77 -1.61 1.67
N TYR A 104 -3.51 -0.32 1.75
CA TYR A 104 -3.78 0.64 0.69
C TYR A 104 -2.48 1.36 0.36
N LEU A 105 -2.32 1.74 -0.91
CA LEU A 105 -1.18 2.51 -1.39
C LEU A 105 -1.67 3.47 -2.48
N HIS A 106 -1.30 4.74 -2.42
CA HIS A 106 -1.62 5.70 -3.47
C HIS A 106 -0.58 5.64 -4.59
N LEU A 107 -1.02 5.36 -5.82
CA LEU A 107 -0.18 5.42 -7.01
C LEU A 107 -0.62 6.56 -7.92
N ASN A 108 0.24 7.56 -8.05
CA ASN A 108 0.11 8.64 -9.02
C ASN A 108 0.83 8.25 -10.33
N TYR A 109 0.20 8.48 -11.48
CA TYR A 109 0.75 8.05 -12.77
C TYR A 109 1.98 8.82 -13.23
N THR A 110 2.17 10.06 -12.78
CA THR A 110 3.35 10.88 -13.12
C THR A 110 4.43 10.80 -12.04
N LYS A 111 4.03 10.80 -10.76
CA LYS A 111 4.96 10.89 -9.62
C LYS A 111 5.34 9.52 -9.04
N GLY A 112 4.62 8.46 -9.39
CA GLY A 112 4.80 7.14 -8.79
C GLY A 112 4.06 7.03 -7.46
N VAL A 113 4.64 6.29 -6.51
CA VAL A 113 4.00 6.04 -5.20
C VAL A 113 3.96 7.32 -4.37
N ASP A 114 2.78 7.71 -3.91
CA ASP A 114 2.57 8.94 -3.14
C ASP A 114 2.63 8.66 -1.63
N VAL A 115 3.86 8.64 -1.11
CA VAL A 115 4.15 8.38 0.30
C VAL A 115 3.52 9.43 1.22
N ILE A 116 3.38 10.67 0.75
CA ILE A 116 2.86 11.77 1.56
C ILE A 116 1.37 11.56 1.78
N GLN A 117 0.63 11.22 0.72
CA GLN A 117 -0.79 10.91 0.82
C GLN A 117 -1.04 9.69 1.72
N ASP A 118 -0.24 8.63 1.55
CA ASP A 118 -0.32 7.44 2.40
C ASP A 118 -0.04 7.78 3.88
N THR A 119 0.93 8.65 4.16
CA THR A 119 1.27 9.10 5.51
C THR A 119 0.13 9.90 6.14
N ILE A 120 -0.49 10.82 5.40
CA ILE A 120 -1.64 11.58 5.85
C ILE A 120 -2.80 10.66 6.21
N ASP A 121 -3.09 9.65 5.39
CA ASP A 121 -4.19 8.72 5.63
C ASP A 121 -3.93 7.83 6.85
N VAL A 122 -2.70 7.35 7.02
CA VAL A 122 -2.30 6.59 8.22
C VAL A 122 -2.37 7.46 9.47
N ALA A 123 -1.84 8.69 9.42
CA ALA A 123 -1.84 9.63 10.54
C ALA A 123 -3.27 10.03 10.94
N THR A 124 -4.16 10.23 9.96
CA THR A 124 -5.59 10.47 10.20
C THR A 124 -6.25 9.27 10.88
N HIS A 125 -5.97 8.05 10.41
CA HIS A 125 -6.52 6.83 11.02
C HIS A 125 -5.99 6.57 12.43
N LEU A 126 -4.73 6.94 12.71
CA LEU A 126 -4.12 6.80 14.04
C LEU A 126 -4.55 7.92 15.01
N GLY A 127 -5.24 8.94 14.52
CA GLY A 127 -5.69 10.08 15.32
C GLY A 127 -4.64 11.16 15.51
N PHE A 128 -3.52 11.12 14.80
CA PHE A 128 -2.51 12.20 14.80
C PHE A 128 -2.92 13.40 13.95
N ILE A 129 -3.94 13.24 13.11
CA ILE A 129 -4.57 14.34 12.39
C ILE A 129 -6.04 14.40 12.77
N ASP A 130 -6.43 15.47 13.47
CA ASP A 130 -7.82 15.74 13.82
C ASP A 130 -8.54 16.36 12.62
N ASN A 131 -9.54 15.65 12.10
CA ASN A 131 -10.45 16.09 11.04
C ASN A 131 -11.91 16.17 11.56
N SER A 132 -12.10 16.45 12.85
CA SER A 132 -13.43 16.56 13.48
C SER A 132 -14.30 17.66 12.86
N VAL A 133 -13.69 18.68 12.25
CA VAL A 133 -14.39 19.71 11.49
C VAL A 133 -14.12 19.50 10.02
N GLN A 134 -15.17 19.25 9.24
CA GLN A 134 -15.08 18.98 7.81
C GLN A 134 -14.24 20.06 7.10
N GLY A 135 -13.09 19.65 6.56
CA GLY A 135 -12.20 20.53 5.80
C GLY A 135 -11.16 21.28 6.63
N SER A 136 -11.06 21.05 7.94
CA SER A 136 -9.99 21.58 8.81
C SER A 136 -9.20 20.43 9.42
N PHE A 137 -7.90 20.40 9.12
CA PHE A 137 -6.95 19.42 9.65
C PHE A 137 -6.08 20.10 10.71
N LYS A 138 -6.03 19.51 11.90
CA LYS A 138 -5.07 19.90 12.95
C LYS A 138 -4.09 18.77 13.16
N LEU A 139 -2.81 19.10 13.29
CA LEU A 139 -1.75 18.13 13.53
C LEU A 139 -1.56 17.96 15.04
N ILE A 140 -1.45 16.71 15.47
CA ILE A 140 -1.12 16.31 16.84
C ILE A 140 0.27 15.69 16.80
N ASP A 141 1.13 16.12 17.70
CA ASP A 141 2.47 15.58 17.85
C ASP A 141 2.39 14.13 18.36
N PRO A 142 2.99 13.16 17.64
CA PRO A 142 2.96 11.75 18.03
C PRO A 142 3.67 11.44 19.35
N ASP A 143 4.63 12.26 19.79
CA ASP A 143 5.41 12.02 21.00
C ASP A 143 4.80 12.68 22.25
N THR A 144 4.22 13.87 22.10
CA THR A 144 3.67 14.65 23.21
C THR A 144 2.15 14.56 23.32
N GLY A 145 1.45 14.21 22.24
CA GLY A 145 -0.02 14.18 22.18
C GLY A 145 -0.65 15.58 22.19
N GLU A 146 0.15 16.63 22.08
CA GLU A 146 -0.31 18.02 22.03
C GLU A 146 -0.52 18.48 20.58
N LEU A 147 -1.37 19.48 20.40
CA LEU A 147 -1.58 20.09 19.08
C LEU A 147 -0.31 20.82 18.67
N ILE A 148 0.19 20.57 17.46
CA ILE A 148 1.32 21.33 16.92
C ILE A 148 0.82 22.77 16.71
N CYS A 149 1.42 23.68 17.47
CA CYS A 149 1.16 25.12 17.39
C CYS A 149 2.24 25.79 16.55
N ASP A 150 1.85 26.81 15.80
CA ASP A 150 2.78 27.72 15.10
C ASP A 150 3.63 28.51 16.10
N GLU A 151 4.65 29.23 15.62
CA GLU A 151 5.53 30.11 16.43
C GLU A 151 4.77 31.14 17.30
N ASN A 152 3.49 31.39 17.00
CA ASN A 152 2.60 32.30 17.73
C ASN A 152 1.70 31.61 18.77
N GLY A 153 1.84 30.30 19.01
CA GLY A 153 1.04 29.56 20.00
C GLY A 153 -0.39 29.23 19.57
N GLU A 154 -0.72 29.41 18.29
CA GLU A 154 -2.00 28.99 17.71
C GLU A 154 -1.89 27.61 17.05
N PRO A 155 -2.88 26.71 17.23
CA PRO A 155 -2.84 25.39 16.61
C PRO A 155 -2.90 25.52 15.09
N ILE A 156 -1.99 24.86 14.38
CA ILE A 156 -1.89 24.91 12.92
C ILE A 156 -3.17 24.31 12.32
N LYS A 157 -4.05 25.17 11.83
CA LYS A 157 -5.32 24.79 11.17
C LYS A 157 -5.12 24.85 9.67
N ILE A 158 -4.96 23.69 9.04
CA ILE A 158 -4.82 23.59 7.60
C ILE A 158 -6.21 23.32 6.99
N ARG A 159 -6.63 24.19 6.07
CA ARG A 159 -7.88 23.97 5.33
C ARG A 159 -7.65 23.12 4.09
N GLY A 160 -8.31 21.96 4.00
CA GLY A 160 -8.29 21.07 2.84
C GLY A 160 -7.10 20.12 2.77
N LYS A 161 -7.35 18.88 2.30
CA LYS A 161 -6.36 17.78 2.26
C LYS A 161 -5.14 18.11 1.39
N ARG A 162 -5.35 18.84 0.29
CA ARG A 162 -4.28 19.31 -0.60
C ARG A 162 -3.24 20.18 0.12
N ASN A 163 -3.69 21.09 0.96
CA ASN A 163 -2.80 22.01 1.67
C ASN A 163 -2.00 21.30 2.77
N VAL A 164 -2.56 20.23 3.34
CA VAL A 164 -1.83 19.35 4.27
C VAL A 164 -0.66 18.69 3.54
N GLY A 165 -0.89 18.17 2.32
CA GLY A 165 0.18 17.59 1.50
C GLY A 165 1.26 18.59 1.07
N ILE A 166 0.92 19.87 0.90
CA ILE A 166 1.92 20.93 0.64
C ILE A 166 2.72 21.21 1.91
N TYR A 167 2.04 21.36 3.05
CA TYR A 167 2.69 21.60 4.33
C TYR A 167 3.70 20.51 4.69
N PHE A 168 3.36 19.23 4.50
CA PHE A 168 4.30 18.12 4.72
C PHE A 168 5.48 18.11 3.72
N LYS A 169 5.31 18.64 2.50
CA LYS A 169 6.46 18.79 1.58
C LYS A 169 7.43 19.86 2.04
N ASP A 170 6.89 20.95 2.57
CA ASP A 170 7.66 22.09 3.02
C ASP A 170 8.35 21.80 4.38
N HIS A 171 7.75 20.94 5.21
CA HIS A 171 8.25 20.55 6.53
C HIS A 171 8.54 19.04 6.60
N MET A 172 9.61 18.60 5.93
CA MET A 172 10.00 17.18 5.88
C MET A 172 10.38 16.59 7.24
N ASP A 173 10.79 17.45 8.17
CA ASP A 173 11.22 17.17 9.53
C ASP A 173 10.08 16.70 10.45
N ILE A 174 8.82 16.96 10.10
CA ILE A 174 7.65 16.61 10.93
C ILE A 174 7.18 15.16 10.70
N TRP A 175 7.51 14.53 9.57
CA TRP A 175 6.93 13.24 9.19
C TRP A 175 7.91 12.16 8.75
N ARG A 176 9.21 12.47 8.65
CA ARG A 176 10.23 11.55 8.14
C ARG A 176 10.89 10.70 9.23
#